data_AF-A0A947I2E0-F1
#
_entry.id   AF-A0A947I2E0-F1
#
_cell.length_a   1.000
_cell.length_b   1.000
_cell.length_c   1.000
_cell.angle_alpha   90.00
_cell.angle_beta   90.00
_cell.angle_gamma   90.00
#
_symmetry.space_group_name_H-M   'P 1'
#
loop_
_entity.id
_entity.type
_entity.pdbx_description
1 polymer ?
#
loop_
_entity_poly.entity_id
_entity_poly.type
_entity_poly.pdbx_seq_one_letter_code
_entity_poly.pdbx_strand_id
1 'polypeptide(L)'
;ILNKQYTKEEYEELVPKIIEHMQSTGEWGEHFPMKNSFFGYNHTTADLYYPLSKEEAQQQGARWSDYEPPPPKVEKIIPADRLPDNIDDIPDDILNWAITCEVTGKPFIITQQELRFYRQMRIPIPHRNWQQRQLERFNKRNPRKLFSRECNKCKKEIETTYAPDRPEKVYCEECYLKEVY
;
A
#
# COMPACT_ATOMS: atom_id res chain seq x y z
N ILE A 1 -10.02 -31.62 -3.22
CA ILE A 1 -8.79 -31.15 -2.57
C ILE A 1 -8.78 -29.62 -2.41
N LEU A 2 -9.17 -28.81 -3.42
CA LEU A 2 -9.35 -27.36 -3.17
C LEU A 2 -10.71 -26.78 -3.61
N ASN A 3 -11.37 -27.30 -4.66
CA ASN A 3 -12.69 -26.81 -5.11
C ASN A 3 -13.65 -27.92 -5.61
N LYS A 4 -13.34 -29.19 -5.34
CA LYS A 4 -14.19 -30.35 -5.65
C LYS A 4 -14.24 -31.28 -4.43
N GLN A 5 -15.39 -31.88 -4.19
CA GLN A 5 -15.62 -32.87 -3.14
C GLN A 5 -15.21 -34.25 -3.68
N TYR A 6 -14.42 -34.98 -2.90
CA TYR A 6 -13.90 -36.30 -3.23
C TYR A 6 -14.40 -37.31 -2.19
N THR A 7 -14.49 -38.57 -2.56
CA THR A 7 -14.68 -39.64 -1.56
C THR A 7 -13.42 -39.78 -0.70
N LYS A 8 -13.54 -40.43 0.46
CA LYS A 8 -12.42 -40.63 1.38
C LYS A 8 -11.26 -41.38 0.71
N GLU A 9 -11.59 -42.44 -0.03
CA GLU A 9 -10.63 -43.30 -0.72
C GLU A 9 -9.85 -42.54 -1.80
N GLU A 10 -10.56 -41.75 -2.63
CA GLU A 10 -9.92 -40.91 -3.66
C GLU A 10 -9.02 -39.83 -3.05
N TYR A 11 -9.43 -39.25 -1.92
CA TYR A 11 -8.63 -38.25 -1.22
C TYR A 11 -7.34 -38.86 -0.65
N GLU A 12 -7.44 -40.01 0.01
CA GLU A 12 -6.30 -40.72 0.60
C GLU A 12 -5.30 -41.19 -0.46
N GLU A 13 -5.75 -41.47 -1.70
CA GLU A 13 -4.87 -41.81 -2.82
C GLU A 13 -4.23 -40.57 -3.48
N LEU A 14 -4.97 -39.47 -3.63
CA LEU A 14 -4.49 -38.27 -4.34
C LEU A 14 -3.54 -37.42 -3.52
N VAL A 15 -3.75 -37.33 -2.20
CA VAL A 15 -2.93 -36.46 -1.33
C VAL A 15 -1.45 -36.84 -1.35
N PRO A 16 -1.04 -38.10 -1.14
CA PRO A 16 0.38 -38.49 -1.18
C PRO A 16 1.03 -38.17 -2.53
N LYS A 17 0.33 -38.41 -3.65
CA LYS A 17 0.83 -38.09 -5.00
C LYS A 17 1.11 -36.60 -5.18
N ILE A 18 0.24 -35.74 -4.66
CA ILE A 18 0.42 -34.28 -4.72
C ILE A 18 1.59 -33.86 -3.82
N ILE A 19 1.69 -34.42 -2.61
CA ILE A 19 2.77 -34.13 -1.67
C ILE A 19 4.12 -34.53 -2.28
N GLU A 20 4.25 -35.75 -2.79
CA GLU A 20 5.47 -36.24 -3.44
C GLU A 20 5.85 -35.37 -4.64
N HIS A 21 4.88 -34.99 -5.46
CA HIS A 21 5.13 -34.11 -6.59
C HIS A 21 5.66 -32.75 -6.12
N MET A 22 4.99 -32.12 -5.16
CA MET A 22 5.39 -30.82 -4.62
C MET A 22 6.74 -30.88 -3.89
N GLN A 23 7.08 -32.00 -3.23
CA GLN A 23 8.40 -32.20 -2.64
C GLN A 23 9.47 -32.36 -3.73
N SER A 24 9.16 -33.07 -4.81
CA SER A 24 10.07 -33.26 -5.94
C SER A 24 10.35 -31.95 -6.69
N THR A 25 9.37 -31.05 -6.76
CA THR A 25 9.50 -29.72 -7.39
C THR A 25 10.01 -28.65 -6.42
N GLY A 26 10.19 -28.97 -5.13
CA GLY A 26 10.61 -28.02 -4.10
C GLY A 26 9.55 -26.96 -3.75
N GLU A 27 8.29 -27.19 -4.13
CA GLU A 27 7.17 -26.28 -3.85
C GLU A 27 6.47 -26.60 -2.53
N TRP A 28 6.77 -27.76 -1.93
CA TRP A 28 6.14 -28.20 -0.68
C TRP A 28 6.55 -27.31 0.50
N GLY A 29 5.58 -26.59 1.06
CA GLY A 29 5.78 -25.70 2.20
C GLY A 29 6.29 -24.30 1.83
N GLU A 30 6.61 -24.07 0.56
CA GLU A 30 7.06 -22.78 0.06
C GLU A 30 5.87 -21.88 -0.33
N HIS A 31 6.12 -20.57 -0.38
CA HIS A 31 5.14 -19.61 -0.89
C HIS A 31 4.98 -19.74 -2.42
N PHE A 32 3.83 -19.31 -2.94
CA PHE A 32 3.63 -19.28 -4.39
C PHE A 32 4.71 -18.43 -5.08
N PRO A 33 5.33 -18.93 -6.17
CA PRO A 33 6.34 -18.18 -6.92
C PRO A 33 5.82 -16.81 -7.38
N MET A 34 6.66 -15.77 -7.30
CA MET A 34 6.28 -14.40 -7.72
C MET A 34 5.81 -14.32 -9.17
N LYS A 35 6.30 -15.21 -10.06
CA LYS A 35 5.87 -15.35 -11.45
C LYS A 35 4.38 -15.65 -11.63
N ASN A 36 3.74 -16.22 -10.61
CA ASN A 36 2.32 -16.55 -10.58
C ASN A 36 1.44 -15.35 -10.19
N SER A 37 2.04 -14.22 -9.78
CA SER A 37 1.30 -12.98 -9.56
C SER A 37 0.70 -12.49 -10.89
N PHE A 38 -0.59 -12.19 -10.88
CA PHE A 38 -1.27 -11.56 -12.02
C PHE A 38 -0.98 -10.06 -12.15
N PHE A 39 -0.46 -9.45 -11.09
CA PHE A 39 -0.15 -8.03 -11.03
C PHE A 39 1.34 -7.77 -11.22
N GLY A 40 1.67 -6.67 -11.91
CA GLY A 40 3.04 -6.17 -11.97
C GLY A 40 3.49 -5.67 -10.60
N TYR A 41 4.76 -5.91 -10.26
CA TYR A 41 5.38 -5.60 -8.98
C TYR A 41 5.09 -4.15 -8.55
N ASN A 42 5.26 -3.21 -9.49
CA ASN A 42 5.03 -1.78 -9.37
C ASN A 42 3.58 -1.36 -8.99
N HIS A 43 2.59 -2.25 -9.13
CA HIS A 43 1.22 -1.99 -8.69
C HIS A 43 0.84 -2.77 -7.43
N THR A 44 1.74 -3.62 -6.92
CA THR A 44 1.50 -4.37 -5.69
C THR A 44 1.88 -3.56 -4.46
N THR A 45 1.39 -4.00 -3.31
CA THR A 45 1.85 -3.46 -2.02
C THR A 45 3.31 -3.79 -1.73
N ALA A 46 3.92 -4.75 -2.42
CA ALA A 46 5.33 -5.09 -2.22
C ALA A 46 6.24 -3.91 -2.58
N ASP A 47 6.00 -3.24 -3.71
CA ASP A 47 6.75 -2.07 -4.15
C ASP A 47 6.67 -0.89 -3.17
N LEU A 48 5.54 -0.74 -2.47
CA LEU A 48 5.40 0.28 -1.42
C LEU A 48 6.33 0.03 -0.21
N TYR A 49 6.55 -1.24 0.15
CA TYR A 49 7.41 -1.60 1.29
C TYR A 49 8.87 -1.79 0.90
N TYR A 50 9.11 -2.34 -0.28
CA TYR A 50 10.39 -2.73 -0.83
C TYR A 50 10.46 -2.25 -2.27
N PRO A 51 10.72 -0.95 -2.50
CA PRO A 51 10.81 -0.42 -3.85
C PRO A 51 11.97 -1.10 -4.59
N LEU A 52 11.67 -1.71 -5.73
CA LEU A 52 12.65 -2.35 -6.61
C LEU A 52 12.64 -1.66 -7.97
N SER A 53 13.80 -1.64 -8.62
CA SER A 53 13.88 -1.26 -10.02
C SER A 53 13.23 -2.32 -10.92
N LYS A 54 12.89 -1.92 -12.15
CA LYS A 54 12.32 -2.83 -13.16
C LYS A 54 13.22 -4.04 -13.41
N GLU A 55 14.53 -3.81 -13.44
CA GLU A 55 15.53 -4.85 -13.69
C GLU A 55 15.64 -5.83 -12.52
N GLU A 56 15.69 -5.34 -11.28
CA GLU A 56 15.73 -6.17 -10.07
C GLU A 56 14.45 -7.00 -9.91
N ALA A 57 13.29 -6.40 -10.15
CA ALA A 57 12.00 -7.10 -10.08
C ALA A 57 11.94 -8.24 -11.10
N GLN A 58 12.43 -8.01 -12.32
CA GLN A 58 12.49 -9.04 -13.37
C GLN A 58 13.48 -10.17 -13.04
N GLN A 59 14.63 -9.84 -12.45
CA GLN A 59 15.60 -10.85 -11.96
C GLN A 59 14.99 -11.76 -10.88
N GLN A 60 14.14 -11.21 -10.02
CA GLN A 60 13.40 -11.96 -9.00
C GLN A 60 12.20 -12.74 -9.57
N GLY A 61 11.98 -12.71 -10.89
CA GLY A 61 10.87 -13.39 -11.56
C GLY A 61 9.51 -12.70 -11.37
N ALA A 62 9.49 -11.45 -10.92
CA ALA A 62 8.29 -10.65 -10.81
C ALA A 62 7.91 -10.06 -12.17
N ARG A 63 6.60 -9.95 -12.42
CA ARG A 63 6.09 -9.23 -13.61
C ARG A 63 6.24 -7.73 -13.37
N TRP A 64 6.43 -6.97 -14.44
CA TRP A 64 6.37 -5.50 -14.41
C TRP A 64 5.24 -5.04 -15.32
N SER A 65 4.45 -4.06 -14.88
CA SER A 65 3.32 -3.53 -15.66
C SER A 65 3.63 -2.12 -16.13
N ASP A 66 3.71 -1.93 -17.44
CA ASP A 66 3.85 -0.61 -18.07
C ASP A 66 2.46 0.01 -18.41
N TYR A 67 1.37 -0.57 -17.90
CA TYR A 67 0.02 -0.08 -18.17
C TYR A 67 -0.24 1.23 -17.42
N GLU A 68 -0.55 2.29 -18.18
CA GLU A 68 -1.10 3.52 -17.64
C GLU A 68 -2.60 3.62 -17.96
N PRO A 69 -3.44 3.92 -16.95
CA PRO A 69 -4.86 4.09 -17.19
C PRO A 69 -5.10 5.31 -18.11
N PRO A 70 -5.99 5.19 -19.10
CA PRO A 70 -6.31 6.32 -19.96
C PRO A 70 -6.95 7.45 -19.13
N PRO A 71 -6.79 8.71 -19.54
CA PRO A 71 -7.40 9.83 -18.84
C PRO A 71 -8.93 9.69 -18.83
N PRO A 72 -9.60 10.16 -17.76
CA PRO A 72 -11.05 10.07 -17.65
C PRO A 72 -11.71 10.95 -18.73
N LYS A 73 -12.79 10.45 -19.33
CA LYS A 73 -13.63 11.22 -20.26
C LYS A 73 -14.52 12.14 -19.45
N VAL A 74 -14.14 13.42 -19.34
CA VAL A 74 -14.85 14.44 -18.58
C VAL A 74 -15.10 15.68 -19.43
N GLU A 75 -16.06 16.50 -19.00
CA GLU A 75 -16.41 17.74 -19.70
C GLU A 75 -15.35 18.82 -19.49
N LYS A 76 -14.76 18.88 -18.29
CA LYS A 76 -13.77 19.89 -17.90
C LYS A 76 -12.72 19.31 -16.98
N ILE A 77 -11.50 19.82 -17.10
CA ILE A 77 -10.38 19.54 -16.21
C ILE A 77 -10.01 20.84 -15.50
N ILE A 78 -10.09 20.84 -14.17
CA ILE A 78 -9.84 22.01 -13.34
C ILE A 78 -8.63 21.71 -12.44
N PRO A 79 -7.64 22.60 -12.36
CA PRO A 79 -6.55 22.43 -11.43
C PRO A 79 -7.05 22.64 -9.99
N ALA A 80 -6.51 21.86 -9.05
CA ALA A 80 -7.02 21.82 -7.67
C ALA A 80 -6.93 23.18 -6.94
N ASP A 81 -5.99 24.03 -7.34
CA ASP A 81 -5.77 25.40 -6.83
C ASP A 81 -6.94 26.36 -7.09
N ARG A 82 -7.79 26.05 -8.07
CA ARG A 82 -8.97 26.86 -8.42
C ARG A 82 -10.24 26.44 -7.68
N LEU A 83 -10.19 25.36 -6.90
CA LEU A 83 -11.34 24.92 -6.12
C LEU A 83 -11.47 25.80 -4.86
N PRO A 84 -12.70 26.19 -4.49
CA PRO A 84 -12.95 26.82 -3.20
C PRO A 84 -12.53 25.90 -2.04
N ASP A 85 -11.95 26.48 -0.99
CA ASP A 85 -11.60 25.76 0.23
C ASP A 85 -12.84 25.30 1.01
N ASN A 86 -13.97 25.97 0.84
CA ASN A 86 -15.21 25.61 1.52
C ASN A 86 -16.05 24.65 0.66
N ILE A 87 -16.44 23.53 1.24
CA ILE A 87 -17.25 22.48 0.58
C ILE A 87 -18.64 22.98 0.16
N ASP A 88 -19.19 23.97 0.87
CA ASP A 88 -20.52 24.52 0.59
C ASP A 88 -20.53 25.39 -0.68
N ASP A 89 -19.38 25.93 -1.08
CA ASP A 89 -19.22 26.75 -2.29
C ASP A 89 -18.98 25.89 -3.55
N ILE A 90 -18.89 24.57 -3.40
CA ILE A 90 -18.59 23.65 -4.49
C ILE A 90 -19.91 23.14 -5.13
N PRO A 91 -20.13 23.40 -6.43
CA PRO A 91 -21.33 22.95 -7.13
C PRO A 91 -21.31 21.43 -7.36
N ASP A 92 -22.50 20.83 -7.49
CA ASP A 92 -22.68 19.41 -7.83
C ASP A 92 -22.10 19.04 -9.20
N ASP A 93 -21.90 20.03 -10.08
CA ASP A 93 -21.27 19.88 -11.40
C ASP A 93 -19.85 19.30 -11.34
N ILE A 94 -19.20 19.35 -10.17
CA ILE A 94 -17.90 18.72 -9.94
C ILE A 94 -17.89 17.21 -10.22
N LEU A 95 -19.05 16.56 -10.19
CA LEU A 95 -19.20 15.15 -10.56
C LEU A 95 -18.89 14.88 -12.04
N ASN A 96 -19.01 15.90 -12.90
CA ASN A 96 -18.71 15.83 -14.33
C ASN A 96 -17.30 16.35 -14.67
N TRP A 97 -16.56 16.84 -13.67
CA TRP A 97 -15.25 17.44 -13.83
C TRP A 97 -14.15 16.48 -13.35
N ALA A 98 -12.96 16.60 -13.92
CA ALA A 98 -11.75 16.03 -13.35
C ALA A 98 -10.91 17.13 -12.70
N ILE A 99 -10.32 16.79 -11.55
CA ILE A 99 -9.41 17.65 -10.81
C ILE A 99 -7.99 17.20 -11.12
N THR A 100 -7.12 18.13 -11.50
CA THR A 100 -5.69 17.84 -11.67
C THR A 100 -5.00 17.79 -10.32
N CYS A 101 -4.35 16.66 -10.01
CA CYS A 101 -3.55 16.51 -8.80
C CYS A 101 -2.34 17.47 -8.80
N GLU A 102 -2.14 18.20 -7.69
CA GLU A 102 -1.04 19.16 -7.52
C GLU A 102 0.36 18.54 -7.69
N VAL A 103 0.53 17.28 -7.27
CA VAL A 103 1.86 16.62 -7.24
C VAL A 103 2.11 15.81 -8.51
N THR A 104 1.14 15.01 -8.92
CA THR A 104 1.33 14.04 -10.00
C THR A 104 0.89 14.56 -11.37
N GLY A 105 0.15 15.67 -11.41
CA GLY A 105 -0.48 16.18 -12.63
C GLY A 105 -1.56 15.27 -13.21
N LYS A 106 -1.87 14.15 -12.55
CA LYS A 106 -2.87 13.18 -13.05
C LYS A 106 -4.28 13.68 -12.73
N PRO A 107 -5.20 13.68 -13.70
CA PRO A 107 -6.60 14.02 -13.47
C PRO A 107 -7.29 12.92 -12.67
N PHE A 108 -8.12 13.29 -11.70
CA PHE A 108 -8.98 12.36 -10.96
C PHE A 108 -10.40 12.92 -10.86
N ILE A 109 -11.37 12.01 -10.81
CA ILE A 109 -12.79 12.36 -10.66
C ILE A 109 -13.24 12.14 -9.23
N ILE A 110 -14.33 12.79 -8.85
CA ILE A 110 -14.99 12.59 -7.56
C ILE A 110 -16.32 11.90 -7.79
N THR A 111 -16.58 10.86 -7.03
CA THR A 111 -17.85 10.15 -7.07
C THR A 111 -18.91 10.84 -6.21
N GLN A 112 -20.19 10.61 -6.52
CA GLN A 112 -21.30 11.17 -5.75
C GLN A 112 -21.25 10.78 -4.26
N GLN A 113 -20.77 9.57 -3.97
CA GLN A 113 -20.61 9.07 -2.61
C GLN A 113 -19.53 9.86 -1.84
N GLU A 114 -18.41 10.16 -2.49
CA GLU A 114 -17.36 11.00 -1.92
C GLU A 114 -17.83 12.43 -1.68
N LEU A 115 -18.51 13.06 -2.65
CA LEU A 115 -19.04 14.41 -2.48
C LEU A 115 -20.01 14.51 -1.30
N ARG A 116 -20.91 13.52 -1.17
CA ARG A 116 -21.84 13.43 -0.04
C ARG A 116 -21.08 13.32 1.29
N PHE A 117 -20.04 12.48 1.35
CA PHE A 117 -19.23 12.30 2.55
C PHE A 117 -18.53 13.61 2.95
N TYR A 118 -17.92 14.32 2.00
CA TYR A 118 -17.23 15.59 2.27
C TYR A 118 -18.19 16.66 2.81
N ARG A 119 -19.41 16.75 2.27
CA ARG A 119 -20.44 17.67 2.77
C ARG A 119 -20.93 17.32 4.16
N GLN A 120 -21.22 16.05 4.43
CA GLN A 120 -21.68 15.60 5.75
C GLN A 120 -20.65 15.88 6.84
N MET A 121 -19.36 15.70 6.52
CA MET A 121 -18.27 15.92 7.46
C MET A 121 -17.76 17.38 7.49
N ARG A 122 -18.26 18.25 6.60
CA ARG A 122 -17.78 19.63 6.39
C ARG A 122 -16.26 19.69 6.16
N ILE A 123 -15.76 18.82 5.29
CA ILE A 123 -14.34 18.73 4.93
C ILE A 123 -14.16 19.21 3.49
N PRO A 124 -13.10 19.98 3.17
CA PRO A 124 -12.77 20.35 1.80
C PRO A 124 -12.53 19.12 0.92
N ILE A 125 -12.75 19.31 -0.37
CA ILE A 125 -12.42 18.31 -1.38
C ILE A 125 -10.89 18.14 -1.45
N PRO A 126 -10.39 16.90 -1.60
CA PRO A 126 -8.96 16.68 -1.75
C PRO A 126 -8.39 17.33 -3.00
N HIS A 127 -7.27 18.04 -2.86
CA HIS A 127 -6.49 18.56 -4.00
C HIS A 127 -5.52 17.53 -4.60
N ARG A 128 -5.28 16.44 -3.86
CA ARG A 128 -4.38 15.35 -4.24
C ARG A 128 -5.17 14.11 -4.59
N ASN A 129 -4.73 13.39 -5.63
CA ASN A 129 -5.36 12.15 -6.02
C ASN A 129 -5.28 11.10 -4.88
N TRP A 130 -6.14 10.08 -4.95
CA TRP A 130 -6.22 9.08 -3.88
C TRP A 130 -4.89 8.32 -3.66
N GLN A 131 -4.14 8.03 -4.73
CA GLN A 131 -2.86 7.32 -4.67
C GLN A 131 -1.81 8.13 -3.91
N GLN A 132 -1.69 9.43 -4.22
CA GLN A 132 -0.78 10.35 -3.56
C GLN A 132 -1.14 10.51 -2.09
N ARG A 133 -2.44 10.65 -1.77
CA ARG A 133 -2.91 10.70 -0.37
C ARG A 133 -2.58 9.40 0.39
N GLN A 134 -2.70 8.25 -0.26
CA GLN A 134 -2.30 6.96 0.31
C GLN A 134 -0.79 6.89 0.54
N LEU A 135 0.02 7.34 -0.43
CA LEU A 135 1.48 7.37 -0.32
C LEU A 135 1.94 8.29 0.82
N GLU A 136 1.33 9.46 0.98
CA GLU A 136 1.64 10.37 2.08
C GLU A 136 1.27 9.79 3.44
N ARG A 137 0.11 9.13 3.54
CA ARG A 137 -0.27 8.38 4.75
C ARG A 137 0.71 7.26 5.03
N PHE A 138 1.21 6.60 3.99
CA PHE A 138 2.18 5.53 4.10
C PHE A 138 3.54 6.06 4.59
N ASN A 139 4.02 7.16 4.04
CA ASN A 139 5.31 7.79 4.40
C ASN A 139 5.35 8.33 5.84
N LYS A 140 4.18 8.58 6.45
CA LYS A 140 4.07 8.89 7.88
C LYS A 140 4.29 7.67 8.78
N ARG A 141 4.20 6.45 8.24
CA ARG A 141 4.45 5.21 9.01
C ARG A 141 5.94 4.94 9.06
N ASN A 142 6.36 4.27 10.13
CA ASN A 142 7.74 3.80 10.21
C ASN A 142 8.00 2.65 9.23
N PRO A 143 9.22 2.57 8.68
CA PRO A 143 9.60 1.46 7.82
C PRO A 143 9.54 0.14 8.58
N ARG A 144 9.30 -0.95 7.86
CA ARG A 144 9.35 -2.33 8.41
C ARG A 144 10.79 -2.84 8.52
N LYS A 145 11.68 -2.02 9.05
CA LYS A 145 13.08 -2.36 9.28
C LYS A 145 13.39 -2.09 10.74
N LEU A 146 13.94 -3.11 11.41
CA LEU A 146 14.45 -2.96 12.75
C LEU A 146 15.89 -2.43 12.66
N PHE A 147 16.17 -1.41 13.46
CA PHE A 147 17.48 -0.82 13.63
C PHE A 147 17.89 -1.00 15.09
N SER A 148 19.13 -1.42 15.28
CA SER A 148 19.76 -1.42 16.60
C SER A 148 20.05 0.03 17.00
N ARG A 149 19.48 0.47 18.12
CA ARG A 149 19.77 1.75 18.77
C ARG A 149 20.10 1.51 20.24
N GLU A 150 20.67 2.52 20.88
CA GLU A 150 20.80 2.57 22.34
C GLU A 150 19.64 3.35 22.94
N CYS A 151 19.12 2.90 24.08
CA CYS A 151 18.20 3.70 24.89
C CYS A 151 18.87 5.02 25.29
N ASN A 152 18.20 6.15 25.03
CA ASN A 152 18.73 7.47 25.35
C ASN A 152 19.00 7.70 26.85
N LYS A 153 18.40 6.90 27.75
CA LYS A 153 18.51 7.06 29.21
C LYS A 153 19.46 6.06 29.86
N CYS A 154 19.27 4.75 29.60
CA CYS A 154 20.06 3.69 30.23
C CYS A 154 21.14 3.10 29.32
N LYS A 155 21.25 3.56 28.07
CA LYS A 155 22.24 3.09 27.09
C LYS A 155 22.17 1.58 26.75
N LYS A 156 21.10 0.90 27.15
CA LYS A 156 20.83 -0.50 26.78
C LYS A 156 20.56 -0.59 25.27
N GLU A 157 21.08 -1.63 24.63
CA GLU A 157 20.77 -1.97 23.25
C GLU A 157 19.27 -2.32 23.11
N ILE A 158 18.63 -1.70 22.12
CA ILE A 158 17.22 -1.86 21.80
C ILE A 158 17.05 -1.99 20.29
N GLU A 159 16.08 -2.80 19.86
CA GLU A 159 15.68 -2.88 18.46
C GLU A 159 14.44 -2.01 18.25
N THR A 160 14.53 -1.04 17.33
CA THR A 160 13.41 -0.13 17.05
C THR A 160 13.24 0.14 15.58
N THR A 161 12.04 0.57 15.18
CA THR A 161 11.73 0.97 13.80
C THR A 161 12.21 2.38 13.45
N TYR A 162 12.77 3.11 14.43
CA TYR A 162 13.33 4.43 14.25
C TYR A 162 14.79 4.30 13.81
N ALA A 163 15.12 4.93 12.68
CA ALA A 163 16.50 4.93 12.19
C ALA A 163 17.45 5.69 13.16
N PRO A 164 18.74 5.34 13.23
CA PRO A 164 19.73 6.07 14.03
C PRO A 164 19.84 7.55 13.71
N ASP A 165 19.57 7.94 12.45
CA ASP A 165 19.67 9.32 11.96
C ASP A 165 18.48 10.20 12.34
N ARG A 166 17.43 9.60 12.91
CA ARG A 166 16.20 10.30 13.29
C ARG A 166 16.36 11.03 14.64
N PRO A 167 15.92 12.29 14.77
CA PRO A 167 16.12 13.12 15.97
C PRO A 167 15.27 12.69 17.19
N GLU A 168 14.29 11.82 17.00
CA GLU A 168 13.39 11.35 18.06
C GLU A 168 14.15 10.60 19.16
N LYS A 169 13.82 10.91 20.42
CA LYS A 169 14.34 10.21 21.61
C LYS A 169 13.64 8.87 21.77
N VAL A 170 14.42 7.81 21.94
CA VAL A 170 13.91 6.45 22.06
C VAL A 170 14.33 5.87 23.41
N TYR A 171 13.34 5.43 24.18
CA TYR A 171 13.56 4.78 25.46
C TYR A 171 13.25 3.28 25.38
N CYS A 172 13.92 2.50 26.22
CA CYS A 172 13.50 1.13 26.48
C CYS A 172 12.17 1.13 27.26
N GLU A 173 11.44 0.02 27.18
CA GLU A 173 10.16 -0.17 27.88
C GLU A 173 10.24 0.20 29.36
N GLU A 174 11.27 -0.27 30.08
CA GLU A 174 11.48 0.03 31.50
C GLU A 174 11.69 1.53 31.78
N CYS A 175 12.43 2.24 30.91
CA CYS A 175 12.69 3.67 31.09
C CYS A 175 11.47 4.51 30.71
N TYR A 176 10.72 4.07 29.70
CA TYR A 176 9.47 4.70 29.29
C TYR A 176 8.42 4.59 30.39
N LEU A 177 8.23 3.40 30.97
CA LEU A 177 7.27 3.19 32.05
C LEU A 177 7.57 4.05 33.28
N LYS A 178 8.85 4.24 33.64
CA LYS A 178 9.27 5.12 34.76
C LYS A 178 9.10 6.61 34.49
N GLU A 179 8.89 7.02 33.25
CA GLU A 179 8.75 8.43 32.88
C GLU A 179 7.30 8.82 32.63
N VAL A 180 6.46 7.85 32.26
CA VAL A 180 5.02 8.04 32.00
C VAL A 180 4.16 7.75 33.23
N TYR A 181 4.61 6.84 34.12
CA TYR A 181 3.97 6.51 35.39
C TYR A 181 4.89 6.84 36.57
#